data_AF-A0A371XGX9-F1
#
_entry.id   AF-A0A371XGX9-F1
#
_cell.length_a   1.000
_cell.length_b   1.000
_cell.length_c   1.000
_cell.angle_alpha   90.00
_cell.angle_beta   90.00
_cell.angle_gamma   90.00
#
_symmetry.space_group_name_H-M   'P 1'
#
loop_
_entity.id
_entity.type
_entity.pdbx_description
1 polymer ?
#
loop_
_entity_poly.entity_id
_entity_poly.type
_entity_poly.pdbx_seq_one_letter_code
_entity_poly.pdbx_strand_id
1 'polypeptide(L)'
;MGALQRLSAAVNAYIGNPDPRVALANSVSVLVASNQPFYPLYLWWFVGGNITPAFYTFLSTPFFLAVPAIARVNSAAGRGLLPVTGIANTLLCARLFGVQSGVEIFLIPCAVLALLIFRSRERILSLALAGACFAAFLFLHGRYGEPVVSYSADEYAALVRLNVMSASALTALVAIMFSRLLAECEVSAKATGSEKAR
;
A
#
# COMPACT_ATOMS: atom_id res chain seq x y z
N MET A 1 -0.11 30.80 11.55
CA MET A 1 0.10 29.38 11.22
C MET A 1 0.85 29.29 9.89
N GLY A 2 2.02 28.64 9.84
CA GLY A 2 2.84 28.52 8.63
C GLY A 2 2.17 27.68 7.54
N ALA A 3 2.63 27.77 6.29
CA ALA A 3 2.09 26.98 5.17
C ALA A 3 2.23 25.46 5.41
N LEU A 4 3.38 25.02 5.92
CA LEU A 4 3.63 23.62 6.28
C LEU A 4 2.71 23.10 7.40
N GLN A 5 2.44 23.94 8.41
CA GLN A 5 1.52 23.57 9.50
C GLN A 5 0.09 23.43 8.99
N ARG A 6 -0.34 24.31 8.07
CA ARG A 6 -1.66 24.23 7.44
C ARG A 6 -1.79 22.98 6.57
N LEU A 7 -0.77 22.65 5.79
CA LEU A 7 -0.75 21.44 4.97
C LEU A 7 -0.80 20.18 5.85
N SER A 8 0.02 20.11 6.90
CA SER A 8 0.02 19.00 7.85
C SER A 8 -1.35 18.83 8.52
N ALA A 9 -1.97 19.92 8.97
CA ALA A 9 -3.30 19.88 9.55
C ALA A 9 -4.36 19.39 8.54
N ALA A 10 -4.28 19.84 7.28
CA ALA A 10 -5.19 19.41 6.22
C ALA A 10 -5.03 17.91 5.91
N VAL A 11 -3.79 17.40 5.83
CA VAL A 11 -3.52 15.98 5.62
C VAL A 11 -4.04 15.14 6.80
N ASN A 12 -3.76 15.57 8.05
CA ASN A 12 -4.23 14.87 9.25
C ASN A 12 -5.77 14.83 9.31
N ALA A 13 -6.44 15.94 8.99
CA ALA A 13 -7.89 15.97 8.87
C ALA A 13 -8.40 15.09 7.73
N TYR A 14 -7.63 14.97 6.64
CA TYR A 14 -8.01 14.16 5.50
C TYR A 14 -7.93 12.65 5.80
N ILE A 15 -6.90 12.21 6.51
CA ILE A 15 -6.70 10.78 6.83
C ILE A 15 -7.43 10.35 8.11
N GLY A 16 -7.77 11.29 8.98
CA GLY A 16 -8.42 11.02 10.26
C GLY A 16 -9.75 10.27 10.13
N ASN A 17 -9.96 9.29 11.02
CA ASN A 17 -11.20 8.54 11.14
C ASN A 17 -11.38 8.04 12.58
N PRO A 18 -12.61 8.01 13.13
CA PRO A 18 -12.87 7.44 14.46
C PRO A 18 -12.52 5.95 14.56
N ASP A 19 -12.61 5.19 13.46
CA ASP A 19 -12.14 3.81 13.41
C ASP A 19 -10.63 3.78 13.15
N PRO A 20 -9.81 3.29 14.10
CA PRO A 20 -8.36 3.31 13.97
C PRO A 20 -7.82 2.46 12.82
N ARG A 21 -8.52 1.37 12.42
CA ARG A 21 -8.11 0.58 11.25
C ARG A 21 -8.36 1.33 9.94
N VAL A 22 -9.39 2.16 9.90
CA VAL A 22 -9.67 3.04 8.77
C VAL A 22 -8.64 4.16 8.71
N ALA A 23 -8.34 4.80 9.85
CA ALA A 23 -7.32 5.84 9.91
C ALA A 23 -5.94 5.32 9.45
N LEU A 24 -5.58 4.09 9.85
CA LEU A 24 -4.37 3.42 9.37
C LEU A 24 -4.40 3.19 7.87
N ALA A 25 -5.48 2.64 7.32
CA ALA A 25 -5.63 2.43 5.87
C ALA A 25 -5.52 3.76 5.09
N ASN A 26 -6.17 4.81 5.58
CA ASN A 26 -6.09 6.16 5.00
C ASN A 26 -4.66 6.73 5.02
N SER A 27 -3.93 6.49 6.13
CA SER A 27 -2.55 6.94 6.27
C SER A 27 -1.63 6.24 5.29
N VAL A 28 -1.76 4.91 5.16
CA VAL A 28 -0.99 4.12 4.19
C VAL A 28 -1.34 4.52 2.76
N SER A 29 -2.61 4.78 2.44
CA SER A 29 -3.00 5.18 1.09
C SER A 29 -2.40 6.53 0.68
N VAL A 30 -2.41 7.52 1.57
CA VAL A 30 -1.80 8.83 1.31
C VAL A 30 -0.27 8.72 1.25
N LEU A 31 0.34 7.87 2.08
CA LEU A 31 1.78 7.59 2.01
C LEU A 31 2.16 7.03 0.63
N VAL A 32 1.44 6.01 0.16
CA VAL A 32 1.71 5.39 -1.15
C VAL A 32 1.44 6.38 -2.29
N ALA A 33 0.36 7.15 -2.22
CA ALA A 33 0.09 8.21 -3.19
C ALA A 33 1.21 9.27 -3.22
N SER A 34 1.74 9.64 -2.05
CA SER A 34 2.82 10.62 -1.94
C SER A 34 4.14 10.10 -2.51
N ASN A 35 4.34 8.78 -2.57
CA ASN A 35 5.52 8.18 -3.18
C ASN A 35 5.54 8.29 -4.71
N GLN A 36 4.37 8.33 -5.34
CA GLN A 36 4.23 8.36 -6.81
C GLN A 36 5.11 9.44 -7.48
N PRO A 37 5.05 10.73 -7.12
CA PRO A 37 5.90 11.76 -7.76
C PRO A 37 7.40 11.55 -7.58
N PHE A 38 7.84 10.81 -6.55
CA PHE A 38 9.25 10.52 -6.31
C PHE A 38 9.72 9.25 -7.03
N TYR A 39 8.81 8.36 -7.44
CA TYR A 39 9.17 7.08 -8.06
C TYR A 39 10.07 7.21 -9.30
N PRO A 40 9.75 8.07 -10.28
CA PRO A 40 10.63 8.27 -11.43
C PRO A 40 12.02 8.81 -11.03
N LEU A 41 12.10 9.61 -9.96
CA LEU A 41 13.37 10.21 -9.52
C LEU A 41 14.32 9.16 -8.96
N TYR A 42 13.85 8.29 -8.07
CA TYR A 42 14.71 7.27 -7.50
C TYR A 42 14.95 6.09 -8.46
N LEU A 43 14.04 5.82 -9.41
CA LEU A 43 14.35 4.94 -10.54
C LEU A 43 15.49 5.47 -11.39
N TRP A 44 15.42 6.75 -11.78
CA TRP A 44 16.49 7.40 -12.52
C TRP A 44 17.83 7.32 -11.78
N TRP A 45 17.80 7.54 -10.47
CA TRP A 45 19.01 7.54 -9.63
C TRP A 45 19.63 6.15 -9.42
N PHE A 46 18.81 5.13 -9.12
CA PHE A 46 19.31 3.81 -8.71
C PHE A 46 19.42 2.79 -9.85
N VAL A 47 18.60 2.94 -10.89
CA VAL A 47 18.53 2.01 -12.03
C VAL A 47 19.17 2.65 -13.26
N GLY A 48 18.89 3.93 -13.49
CA GLY A 48 19.17 4.58 -14.77
C GLY A 48 18.17 4.14 -15.86
N GLY A 49 18.58 4.24 -17.11
CA GLY A 49 17.79 3.79 -18.25
C GLY A 49 16.53 4.62 -18.52
N ASN A 50 15.57 3.99 -19.21
CA ASN A 50 14.32 4.63 -19.58
C ASN A 50 13.31 4.60 -18.42
N ILE A 51 13.02 5.78 -17.86
CA ILE A 51 12.07 5.96 -16.74
C ILE A 51 10.64 6.27 -17.19
N THR A 52 10.38 6.42 -18.49
CA THR A 52 9.05 6.77 -19.01
C THR A 52 7.93 5.83 -18.51
N PRO A 53 8.13 4.51 -18.39
CA PRO A 53 7.10 3.62 -17.85
C PRO A 53 6.69 3.95 -16.40
N ALA A 54 7.58 4.56 -15.60
CA ALA A 54 7.29 4.91 -14.22
C ALA A 54 6.18 5.95 -14.09
N PHE A 55 5.96 6.81 -15.09
CA PHE A 55 4.88 7.79 -15.03
C PHE A 55 3.49 7.16 -15.12
N TYR A 56 3.37 5.95 -15.68
CA TYR A 56 2.09 5.24 -15.73
C TYR A 56 1.63 4.79 -14.34
N THR A 57 2.52 4.68 -13.34
CA THR A 57 2.10 4.38 -11.97
C THR A 57 1.25 5.49 -11.37
N PHE A 58 1.31 6.71 -11.92
CA PHE A 58 0.51 7.85 -11.48
C PHE A 58 -0.98 7.64 -11.73
N LEU A 59 -1.34 6.72 -12.63
CA LEU A 59 -2.74 6.31 -12.83
C LEU A 59 -3.37 5.76 -11.55
N SER A 60 -2.57 5.19 -10.64
CA SER A 60 -3.05 4.69 -9.35
C SER A 60 -3.22 5.78 -8.28
N THR A 61 -2.55 6.93 -8.43
CA THR A 61 -2.60 8.07 -7.48
C THR A 61 -4.02 8.51 -7.13
N PRO A 62 -4.93 8.79 -8.10
CA PRO A 62 -6.29 9.22 -7.74
C PRO A 62 -7.05 8.17 -6.91
N PHE A 63 -6.80 6.87 -7.15
CA PHE A 63 -7.45 5.80 -6.40
C PHE A 63 -6.91 5.68 -4.96
N PHE A 64 -5.59 5.78 -4.77
CA PHE A 64 -5.01 5.85 -3.42
C PHE A 64 -5.48 7.08 -2.64
N LEU A 65 -5.58 8.24 -3.31
CA LEU A 65 -6.11 9.45 -2.71
C LEU A 65 -7.62 9.38 -2.46
N ALA A 66 -8.37 8.56 -3.20
CA ALA A 66 -9.80 8.37 -2.98
C ALA A 66 -10.13 7.51 -1.75
N VAL A 67 -9.19 6.71 -1.24
CA VAL A 67 -9.39 5.83 -0.07
C VAL A 67 -9.98 6.58 1.13
N PRO A 68 -9.43 7.71 1.62
CA PRO A 68 -10.01 8.42 2.76
C PRO A 68 -11.36 9.05 2.45
N ALA A 69 -11.59 9.52 1.22
CA ALA A 69 -12.87 10.06 0.80
C ALA A 69 -13.97 8.98 0.82
N ILE A 70 -13.71 7.82 0.24
CA ILE A 70 -14.65 6.69 0.22
C ILE A 70 -14.86 6.14 1.63
N ALA A 71 -13.81 6.08 2.45
CA ALA A 71 -13.88 5.58 3.81
C ALA A 71 -14.81 6.39 4.75
N ARG A 72 -15.06 7.68 4.42
CA ARG A 72 -16.05 8.53 5.13
C ARG A 72 -17.48 8.10 4.87
N VAL A 73 -17.76 7.57 3.69
CA VAL A 73 -19.10 7.12 3.29
C VAL A 73 -19.29 5.65 3.59
N ASN A 74 -18.29 4.83 3.28
CA ASN A 74 -18.28 3.40 3.52
C ASN A 74 -16.87 2.93 3.90
N SER A 75 -16.69 2.66 5.20
CA SER A 75 -15.40 2.27 5.75
C SER A 75 -14.85 0.96 5.17
N ALA A 76 -15.70 -0.02 4.87
CA ALA A 76 -15.27 -1.29 4.29
C ALA A 76 -14.80 -1.10 2.84
N ALA A 77 -15.54 -0.33 2.04
CA ALA A 77 -15.18 -0.01 0.67
C ALA A 77 -13.87 0.81 0.60
N GLY A 78 -13.71 1.81 1.46
CA GLY A 78 -12.48 2.60 1.53
C GLY A 78 -11.27 1.74 1.87
N ARG A 79 -11.37 0.89 2.91
CA ARG A 79 -10.32 -0.07 3.25
C ARG A 79 -10.03 -1.06 2.12
N GLY A 80 -11.06 -1.55 1.42
CA GLY A 80 -10.90 -2.48 0.30
C GLY A 80 -10.26 -1.85 -0.94
N LEU A 81 -10.50 -0.57 -1.19
CA LEU A 81 -9.91 0.12 -2.33
C LEU A 81 -8.38 0.18 -2.24
N LEU A 82 -7.81 0.28 -1.03
CA LEU A 82 -6.36 0.31 -0.83
C LEU A 82 -5.63 -0.91 -1.43
N PRO A 83 -5.90 -2.17 -1.00
CA PRO A 83 -5.25 -3.34 -1.57
C PRO A 83 -5.67 -3.58 -3.03
N VAL A 84 -6.90 -3.26 -3.43
CA VAL A 84 -7.33 -3.37 -4.84
C VAL A 84 -6.48 -2.48 -5.75
N THR A 85 -6.26 -1.23 -5.35
CA THR A 85 -5.42 -0.28 -6.07
C THR A 85 -3.97 -0.76 -6.09
N GLY A 86 -3.46 -1.27 -4.96
CA GLY A 86 -2.14 -1.85 -4.86
C GLY A 86 -1.93 -3.00 -5.83
N ILE A 87 -2.84 -3.98 -5.85
CA ILE A 87 -2.81 -5.13 -6.78
C ILE A 87 -2.82 -4.63 -8.22
N ALA A 88 -3.79 -3.78 -8.59
CA ALA A 88 -3.90 -3.27 -9.96
C ALA A 88 -2.64 -2.52 -10.40
N ASN A 89 -2.06 -1.69 -9.52
CA ASN A 89 -0.81 -1.00 -9.79
C ASN A 89 0.36 -1.98 -9.95
N THR A 90 0.46 -3.02 -9.12
CA THR A 90 1.50 -4.05 -9.24
C THR A 90 1.41 -4.79 -10.58
N LEU A 91 0.21 -5.17 -11.01
CA LEU A 91 0.01 -5.85 -12.31
C LEU A 91 0.35 -4.93 -13.48
N LEU A 92 -0.05 -3.65 -13.41
CA LEU A 92 0.35 -2.64 -14.39
C LEU A 92 1.88 -2.52 -14.44
N CYS A 93 2.55 -2.45 -13.29
CA CYS A 93 4.01 -2.36 -13.22
C CYS A 93 4.69 -3.63 -13.79
N ALA A 94 4.15 -4.82 -13.51
CA ALA A 94 4.67 -6.06 -14.07
C ALA A 94 4.57 -6.07 -15.60
N ARG A 95 3.50 -5.51 -16.17
CA ARG A 95 3.35 -5.32 -17.61
C ARG A 95 4.31 -4.27 -18.18
N LEU A 96 4.61 -3.21 -17.44
CA LEU A 96 5.46 -2.11 -17.89
C LEU A 96 6.95 -2.49 -17.85
N PHE A 97 7.42 -2.99 -16.71
CA PHE A 97 8.83 -3.27 -16.43
C PHE A 97 9.23 -4.72 -16.71
N GLY A 98 8.27 -5.64 -16.81
CA GLY A 98 8.52 -7.08 -16.91
C GLY A 98 8.70 -7.74 -15.54
N VAL A 99 8.47 -9.06 -15.49
CA VAL A 99 8.57 -9.84 -14.25
C VAL A 99 9.98 -9.88 -13.67
N GLN A 100 11.00 -9.70 -14.52
CA GLN A 100 12.41 -9.65 -14.15
C GLN A 100 12.72 -8.46 -13.23
N SER A 101 11.88 -7.43 -13.22
CA SER A 101 12.01 -6.30 -12.28
C SER A 101 11.73 -6.68 -10.83
N GLY A 102 11.12 -7.85 -10.57
CA GLY A 102 10.73 -8.29 -9.23
C GLY A 102 9.57 -7.49 -8.62
N VAL A 103 8.88 -6.64 -9.40
CA VAL A 103 7.84 -5.74 -8.89
C VAL A 103 6.60 -6.46 -8.30
N GLU A 104 6.38 -7.72 -8.68
CA GLU A 104 5.29 -8.55 -8.13
C GLU A 104 5.41 -8.79 -6.62
N ILE A 105 6.59 -8.54 -6.01
CA ILE A 105 6.76 -8.61 -4.56
C ILE A 105 5.83 -7.66 -3.79
N PHE A 106 5.33 -6.59 -4.42
CA PHE A 106 4.33 -5.70 -3.84
C PHE A 106 2.95 -6.36 -3.59
N LEU A 107 2.70 -7.55 -4.14
CA LEU A 107 1.52 -8.35 -3.76
C LEU A 107 1.56 -8.77 -2.28
N ILE A 108 2.74 -8.88 -1.68
CA ILE A 108 2.91 -9.22 -0.26
C ILE A 108 2.33 -8.13 0.67
N PRO A 109 2.77 -6.85 0.62
CA PRO A 109 2.18 -5.80 1.44
C PRO A 109 0.68 -5.62 1.16
N CYS A 110 0.22 -5.85 -0.08
CA CYS A 110 -1.22 -5.83 -0.40
C CYS A 110 -2.00 -6.91 0.36
N ALA A 111 -1.49 -8.15 0.37
CA ALA A 111 -2.10 -9.25 1.10
C ALA A 111 -2.05 -9.02 2.63
N VAL A 112 -0.92 -8.54 3.15
CA VAL A 112 -0.76 -8.19 4.57
C VAL A 112 -1.75 -7.11 4.98
N LEU A 113 -1.87 -6.04 4.19
CA LEU A 113 -2.87 -4.99 4.42
C LEU A 113 -4.29 -5.57 4.42
N ALA A 114 -4.64 -6.37 3.42
CA ALA A 114 -5.96 -7.01 3.33
C ALA A 114 -6.28 -7.90 4.55
N LEU A 115 -5.28 -8.53 5.16
CA LEU A 115 -5.46 -9.35 6.35
C LEU A 115 -5.59 -8.54 7.65
N LEU A 116 -4.96 -7.35 7.72
CA LEU A 116 -4.90 -6.57 8.95
C LEU A 116 -6.00 -5.49 9.06
N ILE A 117 -6.38 -4.85 7.95
CA ILE A 117 -7.29 -3.69 7.99
C ILE A 117 -8.76 -4.06 8.22
N PHE A 118 -9.16 -5.31 7.92
CA PHE A 118 -10.54 -5.77 8.04
C PHE A 118 -10.83 -6.43 9.39
N ARG A 119 -12.07 -6.30 9.89
CA ARG A 119 -12.52 -6.91 11.16
C ARG A 119 -12.90 -8.37 10.96
N SER A 120 -13.03 -9.12 12.06
CA SER A 120 -13.42 -10.54 12.03
C SER A 120 -14.77 -10.79 11.35
N ARG A 121 -15.70 -9.82 11.38
CA ARG A 121 -16.99 -9.89 10.67
C ARG A 121 -16.86 -9.75 9.14
N GLU A 122 -15.75 -9.19 8.67
CA GLU A 122 -15.45 -8.93 7.25
C GLU A 122 -14.42 -9.94 6.70
N ARG A 123 -14.21 -11.05 7.40
CA ARG A 123 -13.12 -12.00 7.12
C ARG A 123 -13.18 -12.61 5.73
N ILE A 124 -14.39 -12.81 5.18
CA ILE A 124 -14.56 -13.30 3.80
C ILE A 124 -13.95 -12.30 2.82
N LEU A 125 -14.23 -11.00 2.95
CA LEU A 125 -13.67 -9.96 2.10
C LEU A 125 -12.14 -9.87 2.26
N SER A 126 -11.66 -9.93 3.50
CA SER A 126 -10.23 -9.96 3.82
C SER A 126 -9.50 -11.12 3.14
N LEU A 127 -10.03 -12.34 3.28
CA LEU A 127 -9.47 -13.55 2.66
C LEU A 127 -9.60 -13.54 1.15
N ALA A 128 -10.68 -13.00 0.60
CA ALA A 128 -10.86 -12.86 -0.84
C ALA A 128 -9.80 -11.91 -1.44
N LEU A 129 -9.54 -10.77 -0.81
CA LEU A 129 -8.53 -9.81 -1.25
C LEU A 129 -7.10 -10.35 -1.10
N ALA A 130 -6.81 -11.02 0.01
CA ALA A 130 -5.52 -11.70 0.19
C ALA A 130 -5.36 -12.83 -0.85
N GLY A 131 -6.41 -13.64 -1.04
CA GLY A 131 -6.49 -14.68 -2.06
C GLY A 131 -6.29 -14.14 -3.47
N ALA A 132 -6.83 -12.97 -3.78
CA ALA A 132 -6.61 -12.30 -5.07
C ALA A 132 -5.13 -11.95 -5.30
N CYS A 133 -4.37 -11.61 -4.26
CA CYS A 133 -2.92 -11.38 -4.38
C CYS A 133 -2.19 -12.68 -4.78
N PHE A 134 -2.51 -13.79 -4.12
CA PHE A 134 -1.91 -15.09 -4.44
C PHE A 134 -2.34 -15.57 -5.84
N ALA A 135 -3.63 -15.46 -6.17
CA ALA A 135 -4.16 -15.82 -7.46
C ALA A 135 -3.52 -14.98 -8.58
N ALA A 136 -3.38 -13.67 -8.37
CA ALA A 136 -2.69 -12.79 -9.32
C ALA A 136 -1.28 -13.29 -9.62
N PHE A 137 -0.48 -13.63 -8.60
CA PHE A 137 0.85 -14.20 -8.82
C PHE A 137 0.80 -15.55 -9.53
N LEU A 138 0.01 -16.51 -9.02
CA LEU A 138 -0.03 -17.88 -9.56
C LEU A 138 -0.53 -17.94 -11.01
N PHE A 139 -1.49 -17.08 -11.37
CA PHE A 139 -2.12 -17.12 -12.69
C PHE A 139 -1.55 -16.09 -13.67
N LEU A 140 -0.96 -14.98 -13.23
CA LEU A 140 -0.49 -13.93 -14.14
C LEU A 140 1.04 -13.85 -14.25
N HIS A 141 1.80 -14.43 -13.31
CA HIS A 141 3.26 -14.45 -13.42
C HIS A 141 3.71 -15.04 -14.77
N GLY A 142 4.52 -14.27 -15.51
CA GLY A 142 4.99 -14.62 -16.86
C GLY A 142 3.95 -14.51 -17.98
N ARG A 143 2.72 -14.08 -17.69
CA ARG A 143 1.60 -14.01 -18.66
C ARG A 143 1.16 -12.57 -19.00
N TYR A 144 1.96 -11.56 -18.65
CA TYR A 144 1.68 -10.16 -18.99
C TYR A 144 1.97 -9.80 -20.46
N GLY A 145 2.67 -10.67 -21.19
CA GLY A 145 3.24 -10.37 -22.51
C GLY A 145 4.58 -9.64 -22.40
N GLU A 146 5.13 -9.22 -23.56
CA GLU A 146 6.41 -8.51 -23.62
C GLU A 146 6.36 -7.18 -22.84
N PRO A 147 7.38 -6.87 -22.03
CA PRO A 147 7.43 -5.61 -21.29
C PRO A 147 7.41 -4.42 -22.24
N VAL A 148 6.85 -3.29 -21.78
CA VAL A 148 6.84 -2.05 -22.59
C VAL A 148 8.26 -1.51 -22.82
N VAL A 149 9.13 -1.73 -21.83
CA VAL A 149 10.56 -1.40 -21.91
C VAL A 149 11.38 -2.57 -21.41
N SER A 150 12.37 -2.97 -22.21
CA SER A 150 13.38 -3.93 -21.81
C SER A 150 14.56 -3.21 -21.18
N TYR A 151 15.10 -3.80 -20.11
CA TYR A 151 16.27 -3.31 -19.40
C TYR A 151 17.43 -4.30 -19.56
N SER A 152 18.65 -3.82 -19.36
CA SER A 152 19.84 -4.68 -19.25
C SER A 152 19.80 -5.54 -17.97
N ALA A 153 20.66 -6.55 -17.90
CA ALA A 153 20.75 -7.42 -16.73
C ALA A 153 21.07 -6.65 -15.43
N ASP A 154 21.96 -5.66 -15.52
CA ASP A 154 22.36 -4.83 -14.36
C ASP A 154 21.22 -3.91 -13.90
N GLU A 155 20.47 -3.33 -14.84
CA GLU A 155 19.29 -2.53 -14.56
C GLU A 155 18.17 -3.38 -13.93
N TYR A 156 17.94 -4.61 -14.41
CA TYR A 156 16.99 -5.52 -13.78
C TYR A 156 17.42 -5.90 -12.35
N ALA A 157 18.71 -6.16 -12.12
CA ALA A 157 19.21 -6.42 -10.79
C ALA A 157 19.00 -5.20 -9.85
N ALA A 158 19.16 -3.98 -10.37
CA ALA A 158 18.87 -2.76 -9.64
C ALA A 158 17.37 -2.59 -9.32
N LEU A 159 16.50 -2.87 -10.30
CA LEU A 159 15.04 -2.87 -10.11
C LEU A 159 14.61 -3.87 -9.03
N VAL A 160 15.16 -5.08 -9.05
CA VAL A 160 14.86 -6.10 -8.02
C VAL A 160 15.25 -5.59 -6.64
N ARG A 161 16.48 -5.07 -6.48
CA ARG A 161 16.92 -4.51 -5.18
C ARG A 161 15.99 -3.41 -4.70
N LEU A 162 15.65 -2.47 -5.59
CA LEU A 162 14.76 -1.36 -5.27
C LEU A 162 13.37 -1.87 -4.84
N ASN A 163 12.73 -2.71 -5.63
CA ASN A 163 11.39 -3.23 -5.36
C ASN A 163 11.34 -4.08 -4.09
N VAL A 164 12.35 -4.92 -3.86
CA VAL A 164 12.47 -5.73 -2.63
C VAL A 164 12.60 -4.85 -1.40
N MET A 165 13.48 -3.84 -1.45
CA MET A 165 13.66 -2.92 -0.33
C MET A 165 12.39 -2.10 -0.06
N SER A 166 11.74 -1.57 -1.09
CA SER A 166 10.51 -0.79 -0.95
C SER A 166 9.35 -1.62 -0.40
N ALA A 167 9.11 -2.82 -0.94
CA ALA A 167 8.03 -3.68 -0.47
C ALA A 167 8.26 -4.18 0.96
N SER A 168 9.52 -4.49 1.30
CA SER A 168 9.90 -4.89 2.67
C SER A 168 9.71 -3.74 3.66
N ALA A 169 10.16 -2.53 3.30
CA ALA A 169 9.99 -1.33 4.13
C ALA A 169 8.51 -0.99 4.34
N LEU A 170 7.69 -1.07 3.29
CA LEU A 170 6.25 -0.85 3.40
C LEU A 170 5.60 -1.89 4.32
N THR A 171 5.95 -3.16 4.16
CA THR A 171 5.44 -4.25 5.00
C THR A 171 5.82 -4.06 6.47
N ALA A 172 7.09 -3.71 6.74
CA ALA A 172 7.57 -3.43 8.08
C ALA A 172 6.88 -2.21 8.71
N LEU A 173 6.68 -1.14 7.93
CA LEU A 173 5.96 0.05 8.39
C LEU A 173 4.51 -0.29 8.76
N VAL A 174 3.81 -1.04 7.92
CA VAL A 174 2.44 -1.51 8.21
C VAL A 174 2.43 -2.34 9.51
N ALA A 175 3.37 -3.25 9.69
CA ALA A 175 3.49 -4.04 10.91
C ALA A 175 3.72 -3.18 12.15
N ILE A 176 4.59 -2.15 12.07
CA ILE A 176 4.82 -1.19 13.16
C ILE A 176 3.54 -0.41 13.49
N MET A 177 2.81 0.08 12.48
CA MET A 177 1.56 0.81 12.68
C MET A 177 0.50 -0.06 13.38
N PHE A 178 0.37 -1.32 12.98
CA PHE A 178 -0.56 -2.26 13.63
C PHE A 178 -0.12 -2.68 15.02
N SER A 179 1.20 -2.84 15.25
CA SER A 179 1.75 -3.14 16.57
C SER A 179 1.42 -2.04 17.58
N ARG A 180 1.46 -0.76 17.16
CA ARG A 180 1.04 0.36 18.01
C ARG A 180 -0.44 0.32 18.34
N LEU A 181 -1.28 0.05 17.33
CA LEU A 181 -2.73 -0.08 17.54
C LEU A 181 -3.07 -1.22 18.51
N LEU A 182 -2.34 -2.35 18.43
CA LEU A 182 -2.51 -3.46 19.36
C LEU A 182 -2.14 -3.05 20.80
N ALA A 183 -1.00 -2.40 20.98
CA ALA A 183 -0.55 -1.93 22.29
C ALA A 183 -1.54 -0.95 22.94
N GLU A 184 -2.12 -0.03 22.17
CA GLU A 184 -3.16 0.90 22.65
C GLU A 184 -4.40 0.15 23.16
N CYS A 185 -4.85 -0.87 22.42
CA CYS A 185 -5.98 -1.71 22.79
C CYS A 185 -5.73 -2.52 24.07
N GLU A 186 -4.51 -3.05 24.25
CA GLU A 186 -4.13 -3.77 25.47
C GLU A 186 -4.15 -2.88 26.72
N VAL A 187 -3.68 -1.63 26.60
CA VAL A 187 -3.72 -0.65 27.69
C VAL A 187 -5.16 -0.30 28.06
N SER A 188 -6.02 -0.02 27.07
CA SER A 188 -7.45 0.28 27.32
C SER A 188 -8.20 -0.89 27.98
N ALA A 189 -7.88 -2.13 27.61
CA ALA A 189 -8.47 -3.32 28.22
C ALA A 189 -8.08 -3.48 29.71
N LYS A 190 -6.82 -3.17 30.07
CA LYS A 190 -6.37 -3.19 31.47
C LYS A 190 -7.06 -2.13 32.32
N ALA A 191 -7.21 -0.91 31.80
CA ALA A 191 -7.88 0.19 32.50
C ALA A 191 -9.34 -0.15 32.85
N THR A 192 -10.09 -0.68 31.88
CA THR A 192 -11.50 -1.08 32.07
C THR A 192 -11.66 -2.28 33.00
N GLY A 193 -10.72 -3.23 32.99
CA GLY A 193 -10.70 -4.35 33.93
C GLY A 193 -10.45 -3.92 35.39
N SER A 194 -9.61 -2.89 35.60
CA SER A 194 -9.36 -2.33 36.94
C SER A 194 -10.56 -1.55 37.50
N GLU A 195 -11.39 -0.95 36.64
CA GLU A 195 -12.55 -0.16 37.06
C GLU A 195 -13.73 -1.06 37.46
N LYS A 196 -13.90 -2.22 36.81
CA LYS A 196 -14.92 -3.22 37.18
C LYS A 196 -14.58 -4.03 38.43
N ALA A 197 -13.33 -4.00 38.87
CA ALA A 197 -12.85 -4.72 40.05
C ALA A 197 -12.89 -3.87 41.35
N ARG A 198 -13.31 -2.60 41.25
CA ARG A 198 -13.58 -1.70 42.38
C ARG A 198 -15.07 -1.55 42.60
#